data_AF-A0A208Y7D7-F1
#
_entry.id   AF-A0A208Y7D7-F1
#
_cell.length_a   1.000
_cell.length_b   1.000
_cell.length_c   1.000
_cell.angle_alpha   90.00
_cell.angle_beta   90.00
_cell.angle_gamma   90.00
#
_symmetry.space_group_name_H-M   'P 1'
#
loop_
_entity.id
_entity.type
_entity.pdbx_description
1 polymer ?
#
loop_
_entity_poly.entity_id
_entity_poly.type
_entity_poly.pdbx_seq_one_letter_code
_entity_poly.pdbx_strand_id
1 'polypeptide(L)' 'MNLASSLTLYSSTSLADAMQMQPSTVRKFFEGKPFDDWKKGRESELKTQAAIVNRLNDVIRACGIVAKTIARTR' A
#
# COMPACT_ATOMS: atom_id res chain seq x y z
N MET A 1 10.15 13.99 18.54
CA MET A 1 8.83 13.31 18.62
C MET A 1 8.49 12.58 17.33
N ASN A 2 8.46 13.25 16.17
CA ASN A 2 8.13 12.61 14.88
C ASN A 2 8.89 11.31 14.57
N LEU A 3 10.19 11.24 14.85
CA LEU A 3 10.99 10.04 14.55
C LEU A 3 10.58 8.81 15.37
N ALA A 4 10.27 9.00 16.65
CA ALA A 4 9.79 7.94 17.55
C ALA A 4 8.37 7.49 17.18
N SER A 5 7.51 8.44 16.80
CA SER A 5 6.17 8.15 16.28
C SER A 5 6.23 7.35 14.98
N SER A 6 7.09 7.74 14.04
CA SER A 6 7.30 6.97 12.81
C SER A 6 7.79 5.55 13.11
N LEU A 7 8.76 5.40 14.01
CA LEU A 7 9.25 4.07 14.37
C LEU A 7 8.13 3.19 14.93
N THR A 8 7.33 3.75 15.84
CA THR A 8 6.16 3.05 16.42
C THR A 8 5.20 2.54 15.33
N LEU A 9 4.95 3.35 14.30
CA LEU A 9 4.07 2.98 13.19
C LEU A 9 4.63 1.87 12.31
N TYR A 10 5.94 1.78 12.16
CA TYR A 10 6.57 0.92 11.15
C TYR A 10 7.33 -0.30 11.71
N SER A 11 7.63 -0.37 13.01
CA SER A 11 8.47 -1.43 13.59
C SER A 11 7.85 -2.20 14.76
N SER A 12 6.56 -2.03 15.04
CA SER A 12 5.89 -2.63 16.22
C SER A 12 6.55 -2.29 17.56
N THR A 13 7.43 -1.28 17.59
CA THR A 13 8.10 -0.79 18.81
C THR A 13 7.14 0.11 19.56
N SER A 14 7.05 -0.02 20.89
CA SER A 14 6.20 0.87 21.67
C SER A 14 6.70 2.31 21.61
N LEU A 15 5.81 3.30 21.80
CA LEU A 15 6.22 4.70 21.80
C LEU A 15 7.24 5.00 22.92
N ALA A 16 7.07 4.36 24.09
CA ALA A 16 7.99 4.53 25.21
C ALA A 16 9.40 4.05 24.86
N ASP A 17 9.52 2.86 24.24
CA ASP A 17 10.81 2.31 23.82
C ASP A 17 11.41 3.15 22.68
N ALA A 18 10.59 3.55 21.70
CA ALA A 18 11.02 4.38 20.58
C ALA A 18 11.56 5.75 21.02
N MET A 19 11.04 6.32 22.12
CA MET A 19 11.54 7.56 22.71
C MET A 19 12.88 7.39 23.43
N GLN A 20 13.20 6.19 23.92
CA GLN A 20 14.47 5.88 24.57
C GLN A 20 15.58 5.52 23.57
N MET A 21 15.23 5.19 22.33
CA MET A 21 16.19 4.84 21.29
C MET A 21 17.01 6.05 20.82
N GLN A 22 18.30 5.81 20.56
CA GLN A 22 19.17 6.84 20.01
C GLN A 22 18.70 7.27 18.60
N PRO A 23 18.54 8.57 18.32
CA PRO A 23 18.01 9.04 17.03
C PRO A 23 18.80 8.56 15.81
N SER A 24 20.12 8.38 15.93
CA SER A 24 20.98 7.86 14.86
C SER A 24 20.64 6.42 14.48
N THR A 25 20.31 5.58 15.46
CA THR A 25 19.87 4.19 15.24
C THR A 25 18.53 4.16 14.52
N VAL A 26 17.60 5.02 14.94
CA VAL A 26 16.28 5.11 14.30
C VAL A 26 16.37 5.62 12.87
N ARG A 27 17.26 6.58 12.58
CA ARG A 27 17.52 7.02 11.20
C ARG A 27 18.07 5.89 10.33
N LYS A 28 19.05 5.14 10.85
CA LYS A 28 19.63 3.99 10.13
C LYS A 28 18.60 2.92 9.79
N PHE A 29 17.57 2.72 10.61
CA PHE A 29 16.45 1.83 10.28
C PHE A 29 15.73 2.32 9.01
N PHE A 30 15.33 3.59 8.97
CA PHE A 30 14.58 4.17 7.85
C PHE A 30 15.41 4.38 6.57
N GLU A 31 16.71 4.63 6.72
CA GLU A 31 17.66 4.73 5.60
C GLU A 31 18.16 3.36 5.14
N GLY A 32 17.86 2.30 5.90
CA GLY A 32 18.29 0.95 5.62
C GLY A 32 17.58 0.36 4.42
N LYS A 33 18.33 -0.39 3.60
CA LYS A 33 17.79 -1.16 2.48
C LYS A 33 16.56 -2.02 2.85
N PRO A 34 16.50 -2.72 4.00
CA PRO A 34 15.33 -3.50 4.36
C PRO A 34 14.04 -2.68 4.45
N PHE A 35 14.11 -1.46 4.99
CA PHE A 35 12.94 -0.58 5.08
C PHE A 35 12.53 -0.05 3.71
N ASP A 36 13.50 0.31 2.87
CA ASP A 36 13.24 0.75 1.49
C ASP A 36 12.59 -0.36 0.65
N ASP A 37 13.10 -1.59 0.74
CA ASP A 37 12.54 -2.75 0.04
C ASP A 37 11.12 -3.07 0.54
N TRP A 38 10.89 -3.01 1.85
CA TRP A 38 9.54 -3.14 2.43
C TRP A 38 8.58 -2.06 1.91
N LYS A 39 9.01 -0.79 1.89
CA LYS A 39 8.21 0.33 1.41
C LYS A 39 7.82 0.14 -0.06
N LYS A 40 8.77 -0.25 -0.91
CA LYS A 40 8.53 -0.59 -2.33
C LYS A 40 7.53 -1.73 -2.48
N GLY A 41 7.61 -2.76 -1.64
CA GLY A 41 6.64 -3.85 -1.59
C GLY A 41 5.23 -3.35 -1.32
N ARG A 42 5.04 -2.50 -0.31
CA ARG A 42 3.74 -1.88 0.02
C ARG A 42 3.17 -1.05 -1.14
N GLU A 43 4.01 -0.26 -1.80
CA GLU A 43 3.59 0.52 -2.98
C GLU A 43 3.20 -0.39 -4.16
N SER A 44 3.91 -1.50 -4.36
CA SER A 44 3.59 -2.50 -5.39
C SER A 44 2.24 -3.17 -5.12
N GLU A 45 1.96 -3.55 -3.87
CA GLU A 45 0.66 -4.13 -3.48
C GLU A 45 -0.51 -3.19 -3.79
N LEU A 46 -0.38 -1.89 -3.46
CA LEU A 46 -1.41 -0.89 -3.76
C LEU A 46 -1.65 -0.75 -5.26
N LYS A 47 -0.58 -0.74 -6.06
CA LYS A 47 -0.68 -0.71 -7.53
C LYS A 47 -1.39 -1.96 -8.08
N THR A 48 -1.08 -3.13 -7.53
CA THR A 48 -1.74 -4.39 -7.88
C THR A 48 -3.23 -4.35 -7.56
N GLN A 49 -3.61 -3.86 -6.37
CA GLN A 49 -5.02 -3.71 -5.99
C GLN A 49 -5.76 -2.77 -6.93
N ALA A 50 -5.17 -1.62 -7.27
CA ALA A 50 -5.75 -0.68 -8.24
C ALA A 50 -5.93 -1.32 -9.63
N ALA A 51 -4.94 -2.09 -10.10
CA ALA A 51 -5.03 -2.81 -11.37
C ALA A 51 -6.16 -3.85 -11.39
N ILE A 52 -6.36 -4.59 -10.29
CA ILE A 52 -7.47 -5.53 -10.14
C ILE A 52 -8.81 -4.81 -10.24
N VAL A 53 -9.00 -3.71 -9.51
CA VAL A 53 -10.23 -2.91 -9.54
C VAL A 53 -10.52 -2.40 -10.95
N ASN A 54 -9.52 -1.86 -11.64
CA ASN A 54 -9.67 -1.39 -13.02
C ASN A 54 -10.11 -2.51 -13.95
N ARG A 55 -9.51 -3.70 -13.83
CA ARG A 55 -9.87 -4.86 -14.65
C ARG A 55 -11.29 -5.36 -14.36
N LEU A 56 -11.74 -5.32 -13.11
CA LEU A 56 -13.13 -5.65 -12.75
C LEU A 56 -14.11 -4.64 -13.37
N ASN A 57 -13.78 -3.35 -13.36
CA ASN A 57 -14.60 -2.31 -14.00
C ASN A 57 -14.72 -2.53 -15.52
N ASP A 58 -13.66 -3.02 -16.17
CA ASP A 58 -13.69 -3.35 -17.60
C ASP A 58 -14.63 -4.52 -17.89
N VAL A 59 -14.59 -5.57 -17.07
CA VAL A 59 -15.52 -6.71 -17.18
C VAL A 59 -16.96 -6.26 -17.00
N ILE A 60 -17.26 -5.45 -15.98
CA ILE A 60 -18.61 -4.91 -15.73
C ILE A 60 -19.11 -4.12 -16.95
N ARG A 61 -18.25 -3.26 -17.52
CA ARG A 61 -18.58 -2.50 -18.73
C ARG A 61 -18.86 -3.40 -19.93
N ALA A 62 -18.04 -4.43 -20.14
CA ALA A 62 -18.24 -5.40 -21.21
C ALA A 62 -19.57 -6.16 -21.06
N CYS A 63 -19.90 -6.62 -19.86
CA CYS A 63 -21.20 -7.25 -19.57
C CYS A 63 -22.37 -6.31 -19.89
N GLY A 64 -22.27 -5.04 -19.51
CA GLY A 64 -23.28 -4.03 -19.84
C GLY A 64 -23.45 -3.80 -21.33
N ILE A 65 -22.36 -3.84 -22.11
CA ILE A 65 -22.41 -3.77 -23.58
C ILE A 65 -23.13 -5.00 -24.15
N VAL A 66 -22.75 -6.20 -23.72
CA VAL A 66 -23.38 -7.45 -24.17
C VAL A 66 -24.89 -7.45 -23.90
N ALA A 67 -25.31 -7.07 -22.68
CA ALA A 67 -26.72 -6.99 -22.33
C ALA A 67 -27.50 -6.00 -23.22
N LYS A 68 -26.94 -4.82 -23.49
CA LYS A 68 -27.53 -3.83 -24.39
C LYS A 68 -27.64 -4.33 -25.84
N THR A 69 -26.62 -5.02 -26.32
CA THR A 69 -26.61 -5.58 -27.68
C THR A 69 -27.71 -6.63 -27.83
N ILE A 70 -27.82 -7.57 -26.88
CA ILE A 70 -28.87 -8.60 -26.90
C ILE A 70 -30.26 -7.96 -26.84
N ALA A 71 -30.46 -6.96 -25.97
CA ALA A 71 -31.74 -6.27 -25.84
C ALA A 71 -32.16 -5.50 -27.11
N ARG A 72 -31.22 -5.11 -27.98
CA ARG A 72 -31.51 -4.47 -29.27
C ARG A 72 -31.79 -5.46 -30.40
N THR A 73 -31.36 -6.71 -30.26
CA THR A 73 -31.57 -7.75 -31.27
C THR A 73 -32.92 -8.46 -31.08
N ARG A 74 -33.49 -8.40 -29.88
CA ARG A 74 -34.89 -8.79 -29.61
C ARG A 74 -35.84 -7.67 -30.01
#